data_AF-A0A661P2C1-F1
#
_entry.id   AF-A0A661P2C1-F1
#
_cell.length_a   1.000
_cell.length_b   1.000
_cell.length_c   1.000
_cell.angle_alpha   90.00
_cell.angle_beta   90.00
_cell.angle_gamma   90.00
#
_symmetry.space_group_name_H-M   'P 1'
#
loop_
_entity.id
_entity.type
_entity.pdbx_description
1 polymer ?
#
loop_
_entity_poly.entity_id
_entity_poly.type
_entity_poly.pdbx_seq_one_letter_code
_entity_poly.pdbx_strand_id
1 'polypeptide(L)'
;MGVGSDKPEWDAEGLEWGGDGLESEVDEPERSEFEELVEIERATAMLRGLDPDQAEDIVAARFAAGSEQLARAEHTDEIRTEIEKKTRRRRRLIIMAVAGVFVVGATAVPVSRAIRAALAQAEVFRLALSKAGEPLADSGFQQQDEWLDLSESGASFDVSQGTCSAVIGLGADGTEAGPLRIERPSAVMEGAWGQIWCSCSDERVVVRPAPGTEGRVAARWWTVGADEVGGVEVLRAAAIAGFSVNADQIDLACADPSFAKWTSSEGRGSPPPLPPKPTGVTAKLLAAGFEPVGGFPTSRTFVVLRHEAKRCVLAVPQGAPGTLSLRAADGTRLITDTAAALAWCSYGKEGLFSLWRSGAGAGDGGESGASGDYAVLSIPAERVGGMAGLRELTGSQGLESLATVLGGADLTADAVAALEASTVPIASSVRAVNGSLAKKLGHRVVAFSQLEAGAFVVDTSPEARLACSPKQDTRATVNAFVCVQAQAQGWRGGGTEAVQAAASGPLPAWLKLLADVRDPEVVDVMAQLLRLARHMAAQGSEPTTTDGVEESVRGATISGRPHKTEVVAVGLTKTRPWVHPLTDDQPWTLAGSVHAVKVTPGGYVKLKASRSLGYNAASRRVVVWRR
;
A
#
# COMPACT_ATOMS: atom_id res chain seq x y z
N MET A 1 27.67 55.03 29.01
CA MET A 1 26.20 55.18 28.88
C MET A 1 25.62 53.79 28.93
N GLY A 2 25.10 53.41 30.09
CA GLY A 2 24.51 52.10 30.33
C GLY A 2 23.03 52.12 30.01
N VAL A 3 22.52 50.99 29.51
CA VAL A 3 21.10 50.66 29.51
C VAL A 3 21.03 49.19 29.86
N GLY A 4 20.53 48.92 31.07
CA GLY A 4 20.22 47.59 31.58
C GLY A 4 18.97 47.03 30.90
N SER A 5 18.92 45.70 30.83
CA SER A 5 17.76 44.94 30.39
C SER A 5 17.47 43.93 31.49
N ASP A 6 16.44 44.24 32.28
CA ASP A 6 15.95 43.48 33.41
C ASP A 6 15.28 42.18 32.94
N LYS A 7 15.62 41.07 33.61
CA LYS A 7 14.87 39.81 33.54
C LYS A 7 13.70 39.87 34.53
N PRO A 8 12.49 39.42 34.17
CA PRO A 8 11.46 39.15 35.15
C PRO A 8 11.68 37.77 35.78
N GLU A 9 11.87 37.82 37.09
CA GLU A 9 11.75 36.76 38.09
C GLU A 9 10.25 36.41 38.21
N TRP A 10 9.91 35.12 38.05
CA TRP A 10 8.55 34.63 38.31
C TRP A 10 8.57 33.86 39.62
N ASP A 11 8.02 34.50 40.65
CA ASP A 11 7.74 33.92 41.95
C ASP A 11 6.65 32.85 41.83
N ALA A 12 6.96 31.67 42.36
CA ALA A 12 6.01 30.58 42.54
C ALA A 12 5.31 30.76 43.89
N GLU A 13 4.13 31.39 43.89
CA GLU A 13 3.23 31.41 45.04
C GLU A 13 2.11 30.37 44.91
N GLY A 14 1.82 29.74 46.04
CA GLY A 14 0.99 28.57 46.24
C GLY A 14 -0.44 28.64 45.70
N LEU A 15 -0.87 27.51 45.13
CA LEU A 15 -2.26 27.09 45.05
C LEU A 15 -2.34 25.70 45.67
N GLU A 16 -2.58 25.65 46.98
CA GLU A 16 -3.04 24.46 47.69
C GLU A 16 -4.43 24.09 47.17
N TRP A 17 -4.52 23.00 46.40
CA TRP A 17 -5.78 22.31 46.16
C TRP A 17 -5.95 21.26 47.26
N GLY A 18 -6.79 21.58 48.24
CA GLY A 18 -7.35 20.60 49.16
C GLY A 18 -8.26 19.64 48.40
N GLY A 19 -7.77 18.43 48.14
CA GLY A 19 -8.58 17.29 47.74
C GLY A 19 -8.67 16.34 48.92
N ASP A 20 -9.79 16.41 49.66
CA ASP A 20 -10.17 15.36 50.59
C ASP A 20 -10.34 14.06 49.80
N GLY A 21 -9.38 13.15 49.97
CA GLY A 21 -9.38 11.83 49.39
C GLY A 21 -10.51 10.99 49.99
N LEU A 22 -11.48 10.65 49.14
CA LEU A 22 -12.25 9.42 49.31
C LEU A 22 -11.28 8.25 49.08
N GLU A 23 -10.60 7.83 50.14
CA GLU A 23 -10.03 6.48 50.22
C GLU A 23 -11.22 5.51 50.20
N SER A 24 -11.57 5.05 49.01
CA SER A 24 -12.46 3.90 48.86
C SER A 24 -11.76 2.70 49.50
N GLU A 25 -12.38 2.10 50.52
CA GLU A 25 -12.07 0.76 50.99
C GLU A 25 -12.14 -0.21 49.79
N VAL A 26 -11.01 -0.39 49.10
CA VAL A 26 -10.78 -1.55 48.25
C VAL A 26 -10.37 -2.66 49.22
N ASP A 27 -11.16 -3.72 49.26
CA ASP A 27 -10.94 -4.87 50.15
C ASP A 27 -9.48 -5.36 50.04
N GLU A 28 -8.76 -5.40 51.16
CA GLU A 28 -7.36 -5.89 51.28
C GLU A 28 -7.02 -7.14 50.44
N PRO A 29 -7.90 -8.15 50.27
CA PRO A 29 -7.62 -9.29 49.39
C PRO A 29 -7.47 -8.95 47.89
N GLU A 30 -8.22 -7.98 47.34
CA GLU A 30 -8.16 -7.67 45.91
C GLU A 30 -6.86 -6.98 45.51
N ARG A 31 -6.28 -6.19 46.42
CA ARG A 31 -5.00 -5.51 46.20
C ARG A 31 -3.84 -6.50 46.15
N SER A 32 -3.87 -7.54 46.98
CA SER A 32 -2.84 -8.60 46.99
C SER A 32 -2.87 -9.42 45.69
N GLU A 33 -4.05 -9.70 45.15
CA GLU A 33 -4.19 -10.44 43.89
C GLU A 33 -3.74 -9.61 42.67
N PHE A 34 -4.02 -8.30 42.69
CA PHE A 34 -3.54 -7.38 41.66
C PHE A 34 -2.01 -7.32 41.61
N GLU A 35 -1.35 -7.15 42.76
CA GLU A 35 0.11 -7.06 42.85
C GLU A 35 0.80 -8.36 42.39
N GLU A 36 0.24 -9.53 42.74
CA GLU A 36 0.75 -10.83 42.29
C GLU A 36 0.65 -11.00 40.75
N LEU A 37 -0.47 -10.57 40.15
CA LEU A 37 -0.68 -10.63 38.71
C LEU A 37 0.24 -9.68 37.93
N VAL A 38 0.56 -8.50 38.49
CA VAL A 38 1.53 -7.58 37.90
C VAL A 38 2.93 -8.20 37.89
N GLU A 39 3.35 -8.88 38.96
CA GLU A 39 4.66 -9.57 38.98
C GLU A 39 4.74 -10.72 37.98
N ILE A 40 3.66 -11.51 37.83
CA ILE A 40 3.58 -12.60 36.84
C ILE A 40 3.68 -12.04 35.41
N GLU A 41 2.98 -10.95 35.11
CA GLU A 41 2.99 -10.39 33.75
C GLU A 41 4.32 -9.69 33.45
N ARG A 42 4.95 -9.07 34.44
CA ARG A 42 6.31 -8.51 34.32
C ARG A 42 7.34 -9.61 34.02
N ALA A 43 7.26 -10.75 34.70
CA ALA A 43 8.12 -11.90 34.41
C ALA A 43 7.88 -12.47 33.00
N THR A 44 6.62 -12.49 32.56
CA THR A 44 6.23 -12.97 31.22
C THR A 44 6.68 -12.00 30.12
N ALA A 45 6.63 -10.69 30.36
CA ALA A 45 7.12 -9.66 29.44
C ALA A 45 8.63 -9.78 29.24
N MET A 46 9.40 -9.97 30.32
CA MET A 46 10.85 -10.20 30.24
C MET A 46 11.20 -11.46 29.43
N LEU A 47 10.45 -12.56 29.59
CA LEU A 47 10.65 -13.79 28.82
C LEU A 47 10.33 -13.64 27.32
N ARG A 48 9.50 -12.66 26.96
CA ARG A 48 9.10 -12.37 25.57
C ARG A 48 9.89 -11.22 24.93
N GLY A 49 10.84 -10.62 25.65
CA GLY A 49 11.61 -9.46 25.17
C GLY A 49 10.79 -8.17 25.04
N LEU A 50 9.71 -8.06 25.81
CA LEU A 50 8.86 -6.87 25.90
C LEU A 50 9.25 -6.01 27.11
N ASP A 51 8.84 -4.75 27.10
CA ASP A 51 9.14 -3.79 28.16
C ASP A 51 8.38 -4.15 29.46
N PRO A 52 9.08 -4.43 30.58
CA PRO A 52 8.47 -4.81 31.87
C PRO A 52 7.66 -3.68 32.53
N ASP A 53 7.81 -2.44 32.10
CA ASP A 53 7.09 -1.30 32.68
C ASP A 53 5.63 -1.22 32.19
N GLN A 54 5.28 -1.93 31.11
CA GLN A 54 3.91 -2.00 30.60
C GLN A 54 3.03 -3.04 31.32
N ALA A 55 3.59 -3.84 32.24
CA ALA A 55 2.87 -4.92 32.91
C ALA A 55 1.72 -4.40 33.79
N GLU A 56 1.93 -3.28 34.48
CA GLU A 56 0.94 -2.67 35.37
C GLU A 56 -0.28 -2.16 34.59
N ASP A 57 -0.05 -1.49 33.45
CA ASP A 57 -1.11 -1.00 32.56
C ASP A 57 -1.95 -2.16 31.97
N ILE A 58 -1.30 -3.27 31.60
CA ILE A 58 -1.98 -4.44 31.03
C ILE A 58 -2.85 -5.13 32.09
N VAL A 59 -2.36 -5.27 33.32
CA VAL A 59 -3.11 -5.89 34.41
C VAL A 59 -4.23 -4.96 34.89
N ALA A 60 -4.00 -3.65 34.96
CA ALA A 60 -5.03 -2.64 35.22
C ALA A 60 -6.16 -2.68 34.18
N ALA A 61 -5.81 -2.77 32.89
CA ALA A 61 -6.80 -2.91 31.82
C ALA A 61 -7.61 -4.21 31.92
N ARG A 62 -6.97 -5.33 32.32
CA ARG A 62 -7.68 -6.61 32.55
C ARG A 62 -8.60 -6.55 33.77
N PHE A 63 -8.18 -5.94 34.87
CA PHE A 63 -9.02 -5.76 36.06
C PHE A 63 -10.21 -4.83 35.78
N ALA A 64 -10.00 -3.74 35.05
CA ALA A 64 -11.07 -2.84 34.62
C ALA A 64 -12.09 -3.56 33.70
N ALA A 65 -11.60 -4.40 32.77
CA ALA A 65 -12.48 -5.21 31.93
C ALA A 65 -13.22 -6.30 32.74
N GLY A 66 -12.58 -6.88 33.75
CA GLY A 66 -13.16 -7.89 34.64
C GLY A 66 -14.25 -7.33 35.55
N SER A 67 -14.03 -6.16 36.15
CA SER A 67 -15.02 -5.48 36.99
C SER A 67 -16.22 -5.01 36.18
N GLU A 68 -16.01 -4.56 34.94
CA GLU A 68 -17.10 -4.22 34.02
C GLU A 68 -17.92 -5.46 33.60
N GLN A 69 -17.27 -6.62 33.42
CA GLN A 69 -17.97 -7.89 33.17
C GLN A 69 -18.77 -8.38 34.38
N LEU A 70 -18.23 -8.23 35.60
CA LEU A 70 -18.95 -8.57 36.84
C LEU A 70 -20.13 -7.63 37.07
N ALA A 71 -19.97 -6.32 36.84
CA ALA A 71 -21.06 -5.35 36.92
C ALA A 71 -22.16 -5.64 35.87
N ARG A 72 -21.78 -6.03 34.64
CA ARG A 72 -22.74 -6.46 33.62
C ARG A 72 -23.42 -7.78 33.99
N ALA A 73 -22.71 -8.73 34.60
CA ALA A 73 -23.25 -9.99 35.07
C ALA A 73 -24.27 -9.79 36.20
N GLU A 74 -23.93 -8.97 37.20
CA GLU A 74 -24.82 -8.60 38.30
C GLU A 74 -26.06 -7.86 37.80
N HIS A 75 -25.90 -6.94 36.84
CA HIS A 75 -27.02 -6.26 36.22
C HIS A 75 -27.93 -7.22 35.42
N THR A 76 -27.35 -8.20 34.73
CA THR A 76 -28.14 -9.24 34.04
C THR A 76 -28.87 -10.17 35.01
N ASP A 77 -28.32 -10.46 36.19
CA ASP A 77 -28.99 -11.25 37.22
C ASP A 77 -30.10 -10.46 37.94
N GLU A 78 -29.94 -9.15 38.15
CA GLU A 78 -31.03 -8.28 38.59
C GLU A 78 -32.17 -8.24 37.57
N ILE A 79 -31.86 -8.09 36.28
CA ILE A 79 -32.85 -8.12 35.20
C ILE A 79 -33.53 -9.49 35.15
N ARG A 80 -32.78 -10.59 35.31
CA ARG A 80 -33.32 -11.95 35.32
C ARG A 80 -34.25 -12.19 36.51
N THR A 81 -33.89 -11.73 37.70
CA THR A 81 -34.73 -11.87 38.90
C THR A 81 -35.98 -10.97 38.83
N GLU A 82 -35.89 -9.80 38.20
CA GLU A 82 -37.05 -8.96 37.87
C GLU A 82 -38.00 -9.64 36.86
N ILE A 83 -37.45 -10.23 35.81
CA ILE A 83 -38.20 -10.97 34.79
C ILE A 83 -38.86 -12.21 35.42
N GLU A 84 -38.20 -12.90 36.34
CA GLU A 84 -38.77 -14.03 37.08
C GLU A 84 -39.88 -13.61 38.04
N LYS A 85 -39.75 -12.47 38.72
CA LYS A 85 -40.83 -11.90 39.55
C LYS A 85 -42.03 -11.46 38.70
N LYS A 86 -41.80 -10.84 37.54
CA LYS A 86 -42.84 -10.42 36.58
C LYS A 86 -43.53 -11.64 35.93
N THR A 87 -42.80 -12.69 35.59
CA THR A 87 -43.36 -13.94 35.03
C THR A 87 -44.10 -14.78 36.08
N ARG A 88 -43.69 -14.80 37.35
CA ARG A 88 -44.47 -15.43 38.44
C ARG A 88 -45.79 -14.69 38.71
N ARG A 89 -45.80 -13.35 38.66
CA ARG A 89 -47.04 -12.55 38.74
C ARG A 89 -47.96 -12.77 37.54
N ARG A 90 -47.41 -12.82 36.31
CA ARG A 90 -48.19 -13.13 35.09
C ARG A 90 -48.72 -14.57 35.08
N ARG A 91 -47.96 -15.57 35.54
CA ARG A 91 -48.43 -16.97 35.66
C ARG A 91 -49.58 -17.11 36.66
N ARG A 92 -49.55 -16.40 37.79
CA ARG A 92 -50.69 -16.39 38.75
C ARG A 92 -51.94 -15.70 38.18
N LEU A 93 -51.75 -14.63 37.40
CA LEU A 93 -52.85 -13.95 36.70
C LEU A 93 -53.45 -14.80 35.57
N ILE A 94 -52.62 -15.52 34.82
CA ILE A 94 -53.09 -16.43 33.75
C ILE A 94 -53.78 -17.66 34.34
N ILE A 95 -53.30 -18.22 35.45
CA ILE A 95 -53.96 -19.36 36.12
C ILE A 95 -55.31 -18.94 36.72
N MET A 96 -55.44 -17.72 37.28
CA MET A 96 -56.74 -17.18 37.72
C MET A 96 -57.67 -16.83 36.55
N ALA A 97 -57.13 -16.38 35.41
CA ALA A 97 -57.93 -16.15 34.20
C ALA A 97 -58.40 -17.47 33.55
N VAL A 98 -57.59 -18.54 33.60
CA VAL A 98 -57.94 -19.87 33.07
C VAL A 98 -58.95 -20.60 33.97
N ALA A 99 -58.97 -20.34 35.28
CA ALA A 99 -60.01 -20.84 36.18
C ALA A 99 -61.37 -20.13 36.02
N GLY A 100 -61.39 -18.92 35.44
CA GLY A 100 -62.60 -18.13 35.17
C GLY A 100 -63.27 -18.39 33.82
N VAL A 101 -62.65 -19.15 32.91
CA VAL A 101 -63.15 -19.39 31.53
C VAL A 101 -63.41 -20.89 31.30
N PHE A 102 -64.17 -21.51 32.20
CA PHE A 102 -64.71 -22.87 31.99
C PHE A 102 -66.12 -22.86 31.34
N VAL A 103 -66.56 -21.74 30.74
CA VAL A 103 -67.91 -21.58 30.17
C VAL A 103 -67.95 -21.25 28.66
N VAL A 104 -66.84 -21.19 27.92
CA VAL A 104 -66.89 -20.99 26.45
C VAL A 104 -66.02 -22.01 25.70
N GLY A 105 -66.50 -23.26 25.65
CA GLY A 105 -65.86 -24.39 24.97
C GLY A 105 -65.86 -24.35 23.42
N ALA A 106 -66.22 -23.23 22.79
CA ALA A 106 -66.29 -23.11 21.33
C ALA A 106 -65.23 -22.19 20.70
N THR A 107 -64.46 -21.42 21.49
CA THR A 107 -63.47 -20.44 20.96
C THR A 107 -62.00 -20.79 21.23
N ALA A 108 -61.71 -21.82 22.03
CA ALA A 108 -60.33 -22.23 22.36
C ALA A 108 -59.59 -22.98 21.23
N VAL A 109 -60.33 -23.70 20.38
CA VAL A 109 -59.79 -24.44 19.23
C VAL A 109 -59.23 -23.51 18.12
N PRO A 110 -59.93 -22.43 17.70
CA PRO A 110 -59.36 -21.53 16.69
C PRO A 110 -58.15 -20.73 17.19
N VAL A 111 -58.13 -20.32 18.47
CA VAL A 111 -57.01 -19.58 19.06
C VAL A 111 -55.75 -20.46 19.14
N SER A 112 -55.87 -21.71 19.57
CA SER A 112 -54.73 -22.64 19.61
C SER A 112 -54.20 -22.99 18.21
N ARG A 113 -55.07 -23.09 17.20
CA ARG A 113 -54.64 -23.25 15.79
C ARG A 113 -53.92 -22.01 15.26
N ALA A 114 -54.42 -20.81 15.57
CA ALA A 114 -53.78 -19.56 15.18
C ALA A 114 -52.39 -19.38 15.83
N ILE A 115 -52.24 -19.74 17.12
CA ILE A 115 -50.94 -19.72 17.82
C ILE A 115 -49.97 -20.73 17.21
N ARG A 116 -50.41 -21.97 16.92
CA ARG A 116 -49.54 -22.98 16.27
C ARG A 116 -49.13 -22.57 14.86
N ALA A 117 -50.05 -21.98 14.08
CA ALA A 117 -49.74 -21.46 12.76
C ALA A 117 -48.73 -20.29 12.84
N ALA A 118 -48.90 -19.37 13.80
CA ALA A 118 -47.97 -18.27 14.02
C ALA A 118 -46.58 -18.77 14.47
N LEU A 119 -46.51 -19.78 15.34
CA LEU A 119 -45.24 -20.38 15.77
C LEU A 119 -44.53 -21.13 14.63
N ALA A 120 -45.29 -21.89 13.83
CA ALA A 120 -44.73 -22.57 12.66
C ALA A 120 -44.22 -21.56 11.62
N GLN A 121 -44.95 -20.47 11.39
CA GLN A 121 -44.52 -19.39 10.49
C GLN A 121 -43.28 -18.65 11.03
N ALA A 122 -43.22 -18.39 12.34
CA ALA A 122 -42.05 -17.83 13.00
C ALA A 122 -40.80 -18.71 12.83
N GLU A 123 -40.96 -20.03 12.92
CA GLU A 123 -39.87 -20.99 12.71
C GLU A 123 -39.40 -21.00 11.24
N VAL A 124 -40.34 -20.96 10.29
CA VAL A 124 -40.02 -20.82 8.85
C VAL A 124 -39.22 -19.53 8.60
N PHE A 125 -39.64 -18.40 9.17
CA PHE A 125 -38.91 -17.14 9.06
C PHE A 125 -37.51 -17.22 9.65
N ARG A 126 -37.36 -17.80 10.84
CA ARG A 126 -36.05 -17.95 11.48
C ARG A 126 -35.08 -18.77 10.65
N LEU A 127 -35.55 -19.89 10.11
CA LEU A 127 -34.74 -20.77 9.26
C LEU A 127 -34.36 -20.06 7.96
N ALA A 128 -35.32 -19.37 7.34
CA ALA A 128 -35.08 -18.63 6.11
C ALA A 128 -34.11 -17.45 6.32
N LEU A 129 -34.28 -16.64 7.37
CA LEU A 129 -33.38 -15.55 7.74
C LEU A 129 -31.98 -16.05 8.10
N SER A 130 -31.88 -17.21 8.77
CA SER A 130 -30.59 -17.82 9.09
C SER A 130 -29.86 -18.23 7.82
N LYS A 131 -30.56 -18.93 6.92
CA LYS A 131 -30.01 -19.36 5.64
C LYS A 131 -29.60 -18.18 4.76
N ALA A 132 -30.44 -17.15 4.71
CA ALA A 132 -30.17 -15.94 3.96
C ALA A 132 -28.98 -15.14 4.53
N GLY A 133 -28.70 -15.28 5.83
CA GLY A 133 -27.56 -14.66 6.52
C GLY A 133 -26.26 -15.47 6.50
N GLU A 134 -26.26 -16.71 5.98
CA GLU A 134 -25.05 -17.54 5.88
C GLU A 134 -23.87 -16.80 5.21
N PRO A 135 -24.04 -16.09 4.07
CA PRO A 135 -22.93 -15.33 3.45
C PRO A 135 -22.36 -14.21 4.33
N LEU A 136 -23.19 -13.61 5.21
CA LEU A 136 -22.74 -12.60 6.17
C LEU A 136 -21.94 -13.23 7.29
N ALA A 137 -22.44 -14.35 7.85
CA ALA A 137 -21.76 -15.10 8.89
C ALA A 137 -20.38 -15.61 8.41
N ASP A 138 -20.30 -16.12 7.17
CA ASP A 138 -19.04 -16.53 6.53
C ASP A 138 -18.06 -15.35 6.35
N SER A 139 -18.60 -14.13 6.25
CA SER A 139 -17.82 -12.88 6.18
C SER A 139 -17.48 -12.28 7.55
N GLY A 140 -17.84 -12.96 8.65
CA GLY A 140 -17.53 -12.55 10.03
C GLY A 140 -18.62 -11.74 10.74
N PHE A 141 -19.77 -11.50 10.11
CA PHE A 141 -20.86 -10.77 10.75
C PHE A 141 -21.54 -11.61 11.84
N GLN A 142 -21.90 -10.95 12.93
CA GLN A 142 -22.59 -11.52 14.08
C GLN A 142 -24.02 -11.00 14.15
N GLN A 143 -24.97 -11.90 14.40
CA GLN A 143 -26.38 -11.53 14.55
C GLN A 143 -26.57 -10.73 15.84
N GLN A 144 -27.27 -9.60 15.75
CA GLN A 144 -27.59 -8.75 16.90
C GLN A 144 -29.06 -8.87 17.31
N ASP A 145 -29.99 -8.75 16.36
CA ASP A 145 -31.43 -8.76 16.65
C ASP A 145 -32.26 -9.38 15.51
N GLU A 146 -33.47 -9.83 15.83
CA GLU A 146 -34.45 -10.35 14.89
C GLU A 146 -35.86 -9.82 15.14
N TRP A 147 -36.55 -9.46 14.07
CA TRP A 147 -37.94 -9.01 14.09
C TRP A 147 -38.76 -9.89 13.15
N LEU A 148 -39.59 -10.78 13.71
CA LEU A 148 -40.40 -11.70 12.90
C LEU A 148 -41.67 -11.05 12.34
N ASP A 149 -41.99 -9.83 12.78
CA ASP A 149 -43.12 -9.04 12.30
C ASP A 149 -42.77 -7.54 12.39
N LEU A 150 -42.19 -7.01 11.31
CA LEU A 150 -41.75 -5.62 11.21
C LEU A 150 -42.95 -4.73 10.89
N SER A 151 -43.39 -3.94 11.86
CA SER A 151 -44.51 -3.00 11.69
C SER A 151 -44.19 -1.86 10.71
N GLU A 152 -45.21 -1.13 10.25
CA GLU A 152 -45.03 0.10 9.45
C GLU A 152 -44.19 1.16 10.17
N SER A 153 -44.24 1.20 11.51
CA SER A 153 -43.41 2.11 12.30
C SER A 153 -41.92 1.72 12.29
N GLY A 154 -41.63 0.46 11.95
CA GLY A 154 -40.29 -0.11 11.85
C GLY A 154 -39.73 -0.61 13.18
N ALA A 155 -38.45 -0.98 13.14
CA ALA A 155 -37.61 -1.22 14.29
C ALA A 155 -36.49 -0.19 14.30
N SER A 156 -36.12 0.33 15.48
CA SER A 156 -35.01 1.25 15.63
C SER A 156 -33.93 0.64 16.52
N PHE A 157 -32.68 0.79 16.12
CA PHE A 157 -31.51 0.33 16.86
C PHE A 157 -30.36 1.31 16.70
N ASP A 158 -29.41 1.26 17.63
CA ASP A 158 -28.24 2.12 17.64
C ASP A 158 -27.04 1.34 17.08
N VAL A 159 -26.30 1.96 16.16
CA VAL A 159 -25.10 1.40 15.54
C VAL A 159 -23.91 2.23 15.99
N SER A 160 -22.94 1.58 16.63
CA SER A 160 -21.73 2.25 17.11
C SER A 160 -20.79 2.64 15.97
N GLN A 161 -20.00 3.69 16.18
CA GLN A 161 -18.90 4.08 15.30
C GLN A 161 -17.96 2.90 14.99
N GLY A 162 -17.53 2.79 13.73
CA GLY A 162 -16.60 1.75 13.30
C GLY A 162 -17.26 0.38 13.15
N THR A 163 -18.59 0.33 12.99
CA THR A 163 -19.34 -0.92 12.81
C THR A 163 -19.92 -0.98 11.40
N CYS A 164 -19.70 -2.09 10.70
CA CYS A 164 -20.45 -2.43 9.49
C CYS A 164 -21.69 -3.22 9.87
N SER A 165 -22.85 -2.78 9.38
CA SER A 165 -24.15 -3.37 9.65
C SER A 165 -24.75 -3.95 8.38
N ALA A 166 -25.49 -5.03 8.53
CA ALA A 166 -26.25 -5.66 7.46
C ALA A 166 -27.66 -6.00 7.92
N VAL A 167 -28.65 -5.76 7.08
CA VAL A 167 -30.05 -6.10 7.36
C VAL A 167 -30.63 -6.92 6.22
N ILE A 168 -31.31 -7.99 6.60
CA ILE A 168 -32.01 -8.93 5.71
C ILE A 168 -33.51 -8.78 5.95
N GLY A 169 -34.32 -8.70 4.90
CA GLY A 169 -35.78 -8.66 4.94
C GLY A 169 -36.44 -9.75 4.10
N LEU A 170 -37.37 -10.51 4.67
CA LEU A 170 -38.14 -11.54 3.98
C LEU A 170 -39.63 -11.21 4.03
N GLY A 171 -40.32 -11.37 2.90
CA GLY A 171 -41.77 -11.19 2.79
C GLY A 171 -42.58 -12.36 3.38
N ALA A 172 -43.91 -12.27 3.31
CA ALA A 172 -44.85 -13.10 4.09
C ALA A 172 -44.66 -14.63 3.96
N ASP A 173 -44.16 -15.09 2.83
CA ASP A 173 -44.00 -16.52 2.50
C ASP A 173 -42.62 -17.07 2.91
N GLY A 174 -41.74 -16.22 3.46
CA GLY A 174 -40.39 -16.57 3.90
C GLY A 174 -39.41 -16.90 2.77
N THR A 175 -39.86 -16.85 1.52
CA THR A 175 -39.08 -17.17 0.32
C THR A 175 -38.89 -15.98 -0.62
N GLU A 176 -39.73 -14.95 -0.50
CA GLU A 176 -39.64 -13.76 -1.33
C GLU A 176 -38.86 -12.64 -0.63
N ALA A 177 -38.01 -11.97 -1.40
CA ALA A 177 -37.29 -10.78 -0.99
C ALA A 177 -38.27 -9.69 -0.55
N GLY A 178 -38.25 -9.32 0.74
CA GLY A 178 -39.01 -8.16 1.23
C GLY A 178 -38.18 -6.90 1.05
N PRO A 179 -38.57 -5.93 0.19
CA PRO A 179 -37.82 -4.70 0.07
C PRO A 179 -37.85 -3.95 1.40
N LEU A 180 -36.67 -3.54 1.86
CA LEU A 180 -36.50 -2.79 3.09
C LEU A 180 -36.19 -1.34 2.79
N ARG A 181 -36.71 -0.46 3.65
CA ARG A 181 -36.33 0.94 3.73
C ARG A 181 -35.55 1.15 5.01
N ILE A 182 -34.29 1.57 4.88
CA ILE A 182 -33.39 1.83 6.00
C ILE A 182 -33.16 3.34 6.05
N GLU A 183 -33.64 3.96 7.12
CA GLU A 183 -33.49 5.38 7.40
C GLU A 183 -32.32 5.56 8.37
N ARG A 184 -31.27 6.22 7.89
CA ARG A 184 -30.10 6.64 8.65
C ARG A 184 -30.10 8.17 8.76
N PRO A 185 -29.38 8.77 9.72
CA PRO A 185 -29.26 10.22 9.80
C PRO A 185 -28.67 10.84 8.52
N SER A 186 -27.78 10.12 7.85
CA SER A 186 -27.05 10.56 6.66
C SER A 186 -27.74 10.26 5.34
N ALA A 187 -28.58 9.21 5.30
CA ALA A 187 -29.12 8.68 4.06
C ALA A 187 -30.40 7.86 4.28
N VAL A 188 -31.23 7.76 3.24
CA VAL A 188 -32.32 6.78 3.17
C VAL A 188 -31.97 5.79 2.08
N MET A 189 -31.97 4.51 2.42
CA MET A 189 -31.64 3.41 1.52
C MET A 189 -32.90 2.60 1.25
N GLU A 190 -33.24 2.47 -0.02
CA GLU A 190 -34.30 1.59 -0.50
C GLU A 190 -33.69 0.63 -1.51
N GLY A 191 -33.92 -0.66 -1.36
CA GLY A 191 -33.36 -1.63 -2.29
C GLY A 191 -33.75 -3.06 -2.01
N ALA A 192 -32.97 -3.99 -2.56
CA ALA A 192 -33.14 -5.42 -2.38
C ALA A 192 -33.20 -5.82 -0.90
N TRP A 193 -33.67 -7.04 -0.66
CA TRP A 193 -33.87 -7.63 0.66
C TRP A 193 -32.64 -7.65 1.58
N GLY A 194 -31.41 -7.59 1.04
CA GLY A 194 -30.17 -7.51 1.80
C GLY A 194 -29.44 -6.18 1.58
N GLN A 195 -29.22 -5.40 2.65
CA GLN A 195 -28.52 -4.12 2.60
C GLN A 195 -27.34 -4.12 3.59
N ILE A 196 -26.18 -3.62 3.17
CA ILE A 196 -24.97 -3.49 3.99
C ILE A 196 -24.48 -2.03 3.97
N TRP A 197 -24.01 -1.51 5.10
CA TRP A 197 -23.37 -0.20 5.24
C TRP A 197 -22.34 -0.21 6.38
N CYS A 198 -21.53 0.84 6.51
CA CYS A 198 -20.60 1.00 7.64
C CYS A 198 -20.70 2.40 8.23
N SER A 199 -20.83 2.48 9.56
CA SER A 199 -21.08 3.74 10.27
C SER A 199 -19.78 4.36 10.76
N CYS A 200 -19.52 5.62 10.39
CA CYS A 200 -18.34 6.37 10.84
C CYS A 200 -18.57 7.20 12.11
N SER A 201 -19.79 7.24 12.62
CA SER A 201 -20.20 7.84 13.88
C SER A 201 -21.27 6.96 14.52
N ASP A 202 -21.54 7.16 15.81
CA ASP A 202 -22.70 6.56 16.43
C ASP A 202 -23.97 7.08 15.74
N GLU A 203 -24.82 6.17 15.26
CA GLU A 203 -26.05 6.53 14.56
C GLU A 203 -27.24 5.68 15.02
N ARG A 204 -28.42 6.31 15.05
CA ARG A 204 -29.68 5.60 15.25
C ARG A 204 -30.29 5.29 13.90
N VAL A 205 -30.49 4.00 13.62
CA VAL A 205 -31.02 3.50 12.36
C VAL A 205 -32.45 3.02 12.56
N VAL A 206 -33.31 3.27 11.56
CA VAL A 206 -34.68 2.78 11.54
C VAL A 206 -34.89 1.92 10.31
N VAL A 207 -35.31 0.66 10.50
CA VAL A 207 -35.63 -0.28 9.43
C VAL A 207 -37.13 -0.43 9.34
N ARG A 208 -37.68 -0.24 8.13
CA ARG A 208 -39.11 -0.38 7.82
C ARG A 208 -39.32 -1.26 6.59
N PRO A 209 -40.50 -1.88 6.44
CA PRO A 209 -40.94 -2.38 5.13
C PRO A 209 -40.95 -1.22 4.12
N ALA A 210 -40.54 -1.47 2.89
CA ALA A 210 -40.63 -0.45 1.85
C ALA A 210 -42.10 -0.08 1.56
N PRO A 211 -42.38 1.17 1.13
CA PRO A 211 -43.74 1.61 0.82
C PRO A 211 -44.43 0.68 -0.19
N GLY A 212 -45.66 0.26 0.11
CA GLY A 212 -46.43 -0.64 -0.77
C GLY A 212 -46.11 -2.13 -0.62
N THR A 213 -45.29 -2.52 0.36
CA THR A 213 -45.10 -3.95 0.70
C THR A 213 -46.37 -4.50 1.33
N GLU A 214 -47.01 -5.47 0.68
CA GLU A 214 -48.17 -6.17 1.24
C GLU A 214 -47.73 -7.37 2.09
N GLY A 215 -48.31 -7.52 3.29
CA GLY A 215 -48.08 -8.67 4.16
C GLY A 215 -47.01 -8.44 5.24
N ARG A 216 -46.68 -9.51 5.98
CA ARG A 216 -45.68 -9.47 7.06
C ARG A 216 -44.28 -9.48 6.49
N VAL A 217 -43.42 -8.62 7.02
CA VAL A 217 -41.98 -8.64 6.73
C VAL A 217 -41.24 -9.08 7.98
N ALA A 218 -40.43 -10.12 7.86
CA ALA A 218 -39.46 -10.47 8.90
C ALA A 218 -38.11 -9.86 8.54
N ALA A 219 -37.39 -9.32 9.52
CA ALA A 219 -36.09 -8.74 9.34
C ALA A 219 -35.07 -9.24 10.37
N ARG A 220 -33.79 -9.24 10.01
CA ARG A 220 -32.69 -9.59 10.91
C ARG A 220 -31.52 -8.64 10.72
N TRP A 221 -30.93 -8.21 11.83
CA TRP A 221 -29.79 -7.29 11.84
C TRP A 221 -28.51 -8.02 12.29
N TRP A 222 -27.44 -7.73 11.56
CA TRP A 222 -26.10 -8.28 11.74
C TRP A 222 -25.08 -7.15 11.81
N THR A 223 -24.00 -7.35 12.55
CA THR A 223 -22.92 -6.38 12.68
C THR A 223 -21.55 -7.05 12.65
N VAL A 224 -20.53 -6.29 12.26
CA VAL A 224 -19.12 -6.65 12.35
C VAL A 224 -18.28 -5.39 12.55
N GLY A 225 -17.12 -5.50 13.20
CA GLY A 225 -16.19 -4.38 13.25
C GLY A 225 -15.73 -3.99 11.85
N ALA A 226 -15.76 -2.71 11.49
CA ALA A 226 -15.33 -2.23 10.17
C ALA A 226 -13.87 -2.61 9.89
N ASP A 227 -13.04 -2.61 10.92
CA ASP A 227 -11.63 -2.99 10.86
C ASP A 227 -11.42 -4.51 10.62
N GLU A 228 -12.44 -5.34 10.88
CA GLU A 228 -12.38 -6.79 10.67
C GLU A 228 -12.71 -7.18 9.22
N VAL A 229 -13.45 -6.32 8.52
CA VAL A 229 -13.86 -6.53 7.12
C VAL A 229 -13.24 -5.55 6.14
N GLY A 230 -12.41 -4.62 6.60
CA GLY A 230 -11.72 -3.63 5.77
C GLY A 230 -12.58 -2.44 5.34
N GLY A 231 -13.70 -2.23 6.02
CA GLY A 231 -14.63 -1.14 5.77
C GLY A 231 -15.47 -1.29 4.51
N VAL A 232 -16.22 -0.24 4.19
CA VAL A 232 -17.27 -0.27 3.16
C VAL A 232 -16.73 -0.48 1.74
N GLU A 233 -15.52 -0.01 1.44
CA GLU A 233 -14.91 -0.20 0.11
C GLU A 233 -14.51 -1.67 -0.13
N VAL A 234 -14.01 -2.38 0.89
CA VAL A 234 -13.69 -3.81 0.78
C VAL A 234 -14.95 -4.64 0.66
N LEU A 235 -15.99 -4.32 1.44
CA LEU A 235 -17.29 -5.00 1.35
C LEU A 235 -17.90 -4.83 -0.05
N ARG A 236 -17.83 -3.62 -0.62
CA ARG A 236 -18.28 -3.36 -1.99
C ARG A 236 -17.50 -4.20 -3.01
N ALA A 237 -16.18 -4.30 -2.83
CA ALA A 237 -15.32 -5.11 -3.68
C ALA A 237 -15.54 -6.62 -3.54
N ALA A 238 -15.94 -7.09 -2.35
CA ALA A 238 -16.17 -8.52 -2.08
C ALA A 238 -17.47 -9.04 -2.72
N ALA A 239 -18.42 -8.15 -3.05
CA ALA A 239 -19.71 -8.48 -3.67
C ALA A 239 -20.43 -9.65 -2.97
N ILE A 240 -20.73 -9.49 -1.67
CA ILE A 240 -21.42 -10.52 -0.88
C ILE A 240 -22.74 -10.89 -1.56
N ALA A 241 -22.86 -12.14 -1.97
CA ALA A 241 -23.95 -12.60 -2.82
C ALA A 241 -25.33 -12.33 -2.19
N GLY A 242 -26.19 -11.62 -2.91
CA GLY A 242 -27.55 -11.27 -2.46
C GLY A 242 -27.66 -9.97 -1.67
N PHE A 243 -26.55 -9.24 -1.48
CA PHE A 243 -26.53 -8.00 -0.71
C PHE A 243 -26.07 -6.81 -1.57
N SER A 244 -26.73 -5.67 -1.40
CA SER A 244 -26.23 -4.38 -1.89
C SER A 244 -25.45 -3.65 -0.80
N VAL A 245 -24.23 -3.23 -1.13
CA VAL A 245 -23.37 -2.45 -0.24
C VAL A 245 -23.50 -0.97 -0.56
N ASN A 246 -24.14 -0.23 0.35
CA ASN A 246 -24.27 1.21 0.25
C ASN A 246 -23.08 1.86 0.93
N ALA A 247 -22.49 2.86 0.27
CA ALA A 247 -21.57 3.78 0.93
C ALA A 247 -22.00 5.18 0.54
N ASP A 248 -22.45 5.94 1.52
CA ASP A 248 -22.62 7.38 1.37
C ASP A 248 -21.27 8.11 1.57
N GLN A 249 -21.27 9.44 1.43
CA GLN A 249 -20.04 10.22 1.60
C GLN A 249 -19.49 10.18 3.04
N ILE A 250 -20.34 9.97 4.03
CA ILE A 250 -19.94 9.88 5.44
C ILE A 250 -19.28 8.53 5.68
N ASP A 251 -19.84 7.44 5.17
CA ASP A 251 -19.30 6.08 5.26
C ASP A 251 -17.90 5.97 4.64
N LEU A 252 -17.65 6.74 3.58
CA LEU A 252 -16.34 6.81 2.93
C LEU A 252 -15.28 7.52 3.78
N ALA A 253 -15.68 8.36 4.74
CA ALA A 253 -14.75 9.14 5.56
C ALA A 253 -13.93 8.27 6.52
N CYS A 254 -14.46 7.13 6.99
CA CYS A 254 -13.73 6.18 7.84
C CYS A 254 -13.31 4.90 7.10
N ALA A 255 -13.58 4.78 5.80
CA ALA A 255 -13.21 3.60 5.02
C ALA A 255 -11.70 3.37 4.99
N ASP A 256 -10.92 4.43 4.78
CA ASP A 256 -9.45 4.37 4.69
C ASP A 256 -8.79 3.91 6.01
N PRO A 257 -9.12 4.47 7.20
CA PRO A 257 -8.62 3.96 8.48
C PRO A 257 -9.00 2.50 8.77
N SER A 258 -10.22 2.06 8.44
CA SER A 258 -10.63 0.67 8.65
C SER A 258 -9.91 -0.29 7.71
N PHE A 259 -9.73 0.11 6.44
CA PHE A 259 -8.91 -0.63 5.50
C PHE A 259 -7.46 -0.76 5.99
N ALA A 260 -6.89 0.32 6.53
CA ALA A 260 -5.53 0.33 7.06
C ALA A 260 -5.32 -0.71 8.16
N LYS A 261 -6.22 -0.74 9.14
CA LYS A 261 -6.15 -1.72 10.23
C LYS A 261 -6.38 -3.14 9.72
N TRP A 262 -7.35 -3.34 8.83
CA TRP A 262 -7.65 -4.65 8.26
C TRP A 262 -6.47 -5.25 7.47
N THR A 263 -5.79 -4.45 6.66
CA THR A 263 -4.61 -4.92 5.90
C THR A 263 -3.42 -5.24 6.80
N SER A 264 -3.36 -4.67 8.00
CA SER A 264 -2.30 -4.93 8.97
C SER A 264 -2.47 -6.23 9.75
N SER A 265 -3.71 -6.71 9.92
CA SER A 265 -4.03 -7.81 10.83
C SER A 265 -3.94 -9.20 10.19
N GLU A 266 -4.11 -9.33 8.88
CA GLU A 266 -4.03 -10.61 8.19
C GLU A 266 -3.53 -10.43 6.74
N GLY A 267 -2.73 -11.37 6.21
CA GLY A 267 -2.20 -11.36 4.83
C GLY A 267 -3.25 -11.45 3.70
N ARG A 268 -4.48 -10.99 3.97
CA ARG A 268 -5.62 -10.89 3.07
C ARG A 268 -5.29 -9.93 1.92
N GLY A 269 -5.76 -10.26 0.73
CA GLY A 269 -5.54 -9.46 -0.47
C GLY A 269 -4.20 -9.68 -1.17
N SER A 270 -3.34 -10.59 -0.68
CA SER A 270 -2.08 -10.94 -1.36
C SER A 270 -2.31 -11.28 -2.85
N PRO A 271 -1.44 -10.83 -3.75
CA PRO A 271 -1.61 -11.05 -5.18
C PRO A 271 -1.47 -12.55 -5.48
N PRO A 272 -2.34 -13.16 -6.31
CA PRO A 272 -2.11 -14.53 -6.79
C PRO A 272 -0.77 -14.66 -7.51
N PRO A 273 -0.18 -15.86 -7.62
CA PRO A 273 1.03 -16.05 -8.42
C PRO A 273 0.79 -15.67 -9.88
N LEU A 274 1.84 -15.17 -10.55
CA LEU A 274 1.80 -14.92 -11.98
C LEU A 274 1.60 -16.23 -12.77
N PRO A 275 1.02 -16.16 -13.98
CA PRO A 275 0.98 -17.31 -14.88
C PRO A 275 2.41 -17.81 -15.16
N PRO A 276 2.61 -19.12 -15.35
CA PRO A 276 3.95 -19.74 -15.41
C PRO A 276 4.79 -19.29 -16.61
N LYS A 277 4.16 -18.75 -17.65
CA LYS A 277 4.81 -18.22 -18.86
C LYS A 277 4.24 -16.85 -19.19
N PRO A 278 4.69 -15.79 -18.49
CA PRO A 278 4.30 -14.43 -18.83
C PRO A 278 4.81 -14.08 -20.24
N THR A 279 4.10 -13.21 -20.93
CA THR A 279 4.39 -12.80 -22.31
C THR A 279 4.64 -11.28 -22.38
N GLY A 280 4.94 -10.77 -23.57
CA GLY A 280 5.04 -9.33 -23.82
C GLY A 280 6.09 -8.61 -22.97
N VAL A 281 5.72 -7.45 -22.42
CA VAL A 281 6.60 -6.59 -21.61
C VAL A 281 7.04 -7.29 -20.32
N THR A 282 6.16 -8.07 -19.70
CA THR A 282 6.46 -8.80 -18.44
C THR A 282 7.58 -9.80 -18.63
N ALA A 283 7.54 -10.59 -19.71
CA ALA A 283 8.62 -11.54 -20.03
C ALA A 283 9.97 -10.85 -20.18
N LYS A 284 9.98 -9.68 -20.83
CA LYS A 284 11.18 -8.86 -21.02
C LYS A 284 11.71 -8.29 -19.70
N LEU A 285 10.83 -7.82 -18.82
CA LEU A 285 11.22 -7.30 -17.50
C LEU A 285 11.78 -8.40 -16.59
N LEU A 286 11.18 -9.59 -16.59
CA LEU A 286 11.73 -10.75 -15.87
C LEU A 286 13.13 -11.11 -16.39
N ALA A 287 13.33 -11.12 -17.72
CA ALA A 287 14.65 -11.34 -18.31
C ALA A 287 15.68 -10.24 -17.96
N ALA A 288 15.20 -9.02 -17.68
CA ALA A 288 16.00 -7.89 -17.20
C ALA A 288 16.33 -7.93 -15.70
N GLY A 289 15.88 -8.96 -14.97
CA GLY A 289 16.23 -9.18 -13.56
C GLY A 289 15.17 -8.76 -12.55
N PHE A 290 13.95 -8.46 -12.99
CA PHE A 290 12.82 -8.32 -12.08
C PHE A 290 12.38 -9.68 -11.54
N GLU A 291 11.90 -9.67 -10.30
CA GLU A 291 11.34 -10.82 -9.59
C GLU A 291 9.81 -10.70 -9.54
N PRO A 292 9.07 -11.81 -9.75
CA PRO A 292 7.62 -11.79 -9.69
C PRO A 292 7.15 -11.63 -8.24
N VAL A 293 6.26 -10.66 -7.99
CA VAL A 293 5.54 -10.52 -6.72
C VAL A 293 4.19 -11.23 -6.81
N GLY A 294 3.50 -11.07 -7.93
CA GLY A 294 2.22 -11.72 -8.20
C GLY A 294 1.45 -11.06 -9.34
N GLY A 295 0.21 -11.49 -9.58
CA GLY A 295 -0.72 -10.91 -10.53
C GLY A 295 -1.82 -10.10 -9.85
N PHE A 296 -2.45 -9.23 -10.61
CA PHE A 296 -3.67 -8.53 -10.23
C PHE A 296 -4.72 -8.78 -11.31
N PRO A 297 -5.47 -9.89 -11.21
CA PRO A 297 -6.43 -10.28 -12.23
C PRO A 297 -7.62 -9.32 -12.24
N THR A 298 -8.31 -9.28 -13.36
CA THR A 298 -9.58 -8.54 -13.56
C THR A 298 -10.70 -8.96 -12.63
N SER A 299 -10.69 -10.21 -12.16
CA SER A 299 -11.64 -10.73 -11.18
C SER A 299 -11.48 -10.15 -9.77
N ARG A 300 -10.46 -9.31 -9.53
CA ARG A 300 -10.26 -8.63 -8.26
C ARG A 300 -10.34 -7.12 -8.43
N THR A 301 -11.03 -6.47 -7.49
CA THR A 301 -11.12 -5.01 -7.41
C THR A 301 -9.87 -4.38 -6.82
N PHE A 302 -9.20 -5.09 -5.90
CA PHE A 302 -7.93 -4.66 -5.32
C PHE A 302 -7.01 -5.82 -4.98
N VAL A 303 -5.72 -5.52 -4.77
CA VAL A 303 -4.73 -6.41 -4.16
C VAL A 303 -3.87 -5.63 -3.16
N VAL A 304 -3.43 -6.30 -2.11
CA VAL A 304 -2.54 -5.77 -1.08
C VAL A 304 -1.14 -6.34 -1.31
N LEU A 305 -0.15 -5.46 -1.32
CA LEU A 305 1.23 -5.76 -1.63
C LEU A 305 2.08 -5.41 -0.41
N ARG A 306 2.81 -6.40 0.10
CA ARG A 306 3.94 -6.12 0.99
C ARG A 306 5.11 -5.63 0.16
N HIS A 307 5.59 -4.44 0.48
CA HIS A 307 6.75 -3.83 -0.12
C HIS A 307 7.94 -3.95 0.84
N GLU A 308 8.97 -4.66 0.42
CA GLU A 308 10.21 -4.80 1.19
C GLU A 308 11.06 -3.53 1.11
N ALA A 309 11.81 -3.22 2.16
CA ALA A 309 12.76 -2.11 2.13
C ALA A 309 13.82 -2.30 1.04
N LYS A 310 14.32 -1.20 0.48
CA LYS A 310 15.33 -1.15 -0.59
C LYS A 310 14.93 -1.81 -1.90
N ARG A 311 13.63 -1.89 -2.18
CA ARG A 311 13.10 -2.41 -3.44
C ARG A 311 12.31 -1.35 -4.17
N CYS A 312 12.22 -1.54 -5.47
CA CYS A 312 11.26 -0.87 -6.33
C CYS A 312 10.25 -1.92 -6.80
N VAL A 313 8.98 -1.57 -6.78
CA VAL A 313 7.88 -2.41 -7.27
C VAL A 313 7.23 -1.74 -8.46
N LEU A 314 6.78 -2.55 -9.40
CA LEU A 314 6.22 -2.15 -10.68
C LEU A 314 4.93 -2.95 -10.95
N ALA A 315 3.81 -2.28 -11.20
CA ALA A 315 2.59 -2.88 -11.72
C ALA A 315 2.47 -2.61 -13.23
N VAL A 316 2.45 -3.68 -14.02
CA VAL A 316 2.54 -3.66 -15.49
C VAL A 316 1.27 -4.24 -16.12
N PRO A 317 0.57 -3.51 -17.01
CA PRO A 317 -0.59 -4.06 -17.70
C PRO A 317 -0.19 -5.22 -18.63
N GLN A 318 -0.98 -6.30 -18.64
CA GLN A 318 -0.83 -7.47 -19.53
C GLN A 318 -1.66 -7.37 -20.83
N GLY A 319 -2.29 -6.23 -21.08
CA GLY A 319 -3.19 -6.00 -22.20
C GLY A 319 -3.58 -4.52 -22.29
N ALA A 320 -4.83 -4.24 -22.67
CA ALA A 320 -5.35 -2.88 -22.64
C ALA A 320 -5.30 -2.34 -21.19
N PRO A 321 -4.65 -1.19 -20.93
CA PRO A 321 -4.55 -0.67 -19.58
C PRO A 321 -5.93 -0.25 -19.08
N GLY A 322 -6.30 -0.73 -17.89
CA GLY A 322 -7.31 -0.07 -17.08
C GLY A 322 -6.73 1.11 -16.32
N THR A 323 -7.58 1.77 -15.54
CA THR A 323 -7.15 2.77 -14.57
C THR A 323 -6.86 2.10 -13.23
N LEU A 324 -5.71 2.44 -12.65
CA LEU A 324 -5.27 1.98 -11.35
C LEU A 324 -5.07 3.14 -10.38
N SER A 325 -5.34 2.87 -9.12
CA SER A 325 -4.96 3.71 -7.99
C SER A 325 -4.00 2.95 -7.09
N LEU A 326 -3.03 3.66 -6.51
CA LEU A 326 -2.10 3.13 -5.51
C LEU A 326 -2.40 3.84 -4.19
N ARG A 327 -2.63 3.07 -3.12
CA ARG A 327 -2.81 3.60 -1.77
C ARG A 327 -1.74 3.07 -0.81
N ALA A 328 -1.35 3.91 0.13
CA ALA A 328 -0.50 3.55 1.26
C ALA A 328 -1.29 2.70 2.29
N ALA A 329 -0.57 2.17 3.28
CA ALA A 329 -1.15 1.38 4.37
C ALA A 329 -2.18 2.17 5.16
N ASP A 330 -2.01 3.48 5.36
CA ASP A 330 -2.92 4.36 6.08
C ASP A 330 -4.17 4.77 5.26
N GLY A 331 -4.34 4.20 4.06
CA GLY A 331 -5.41 4.52 3.12
C GLY A 331 -5.13 5.74 2.23
N THR A 332 -4.06 6.50 2.48
CA THR A 332 -3.70 7.67 1.67
C THR A 332 -3.53 7.28 0.20
N ARG A 333 -4.28 7.96 -0.69
CA ARG A 333 -4.20 7.76 -2.13
C ARG A 333 -2.94 8.45 -2.68
N LEU A 334 -1.94 7.66 -3.05
CA LEU A 334 -0.67 8.15 -3.58
C LEU A 334 -0.75 8.43 -5.09
N ILE A 335 -1.49 7.60 -5.83
CA ILE A 335 -1.83 7.81 -7.23
C ILE A 335 -3.31 7.47 -7.40
N THR A 336 -4.03 8.30 -8.15
CA THR A 336 -5.46 8.11 -8.47
C THR A 336 -5.65 7.93 -9.97
N ASP A 337 -6.41 6.91 -10.35
CA ASP A 337 -6.98 6.66 -11.68
C ASP A 337 -6.00 6.77 -12.87
N THR A 338 -4.79 6.22 -12.74
CA THR A 338 -3.81 6.26 -13.83
C THR A 338 -3.96 5.10 -14.80
N ALA A 339 -3.93 5.37 -16.11
CA ALA A 339 -3.82 4.34 -17.14
C ALA A 339 -2.36 3.92 -17.41
N ALA A 340 -1.39 4.62 -16.83
CA ALA A 340 0.03 4.28 -16.97
C ALA A 340 0.40 3.05 -16.11
N ALA A 341 1.55 2.45 -16.40
CA ALA A 341 2.16 1.53 -15.45
C ALA A 341 2.48 2.29 -14.14
N LEU A 342 2.44 1.59 -13.01
CA LEU A 342 2.71 2.16 -11.68
C LEU A 342 4.05 1.67 -11.17
N ALA A 343 4.89 2.58 -10.67
CA ALA A 343 6.13 2.23 -9.99
C ALA A 343 6.25 2.96 -8.65
N TRP A 344 6.81 2.29 -7.65
CA TRP A 344 7.15 2.92 -6.38
C TRP A 344 8.40 2.26 -5.80
N CYS A 345 9.18 3.03 -5.03
CA CYS A 345 10.36 2.53 -4.34
C CYS A 345 10.30 2.98 -2.88
N SER A 346 10.82 2.15 -1.98
CA SER A 346 11.05 2.50 -0.57
C SER A 346 12.44 2.05 -0.17
N TYR A 347 13.16 2.84 0.61
CA TYR A 347 14.52 2.52 1.07
C TYR A 347 14.60 2.31 2.58
N GLY A 348 13.81 3.06 3.35
CA GLY A 348 13.93 3.06 4.81
C GLY A 348 13.02 2.08 5.55
N LYS A 349 11.86 1.73 5.01
CA LYS A 349 10.86 0.93 5.72
C LYS A 349 10.15 -0.06 4.81
N GLU A 350 9.88 -1.25 5.34
CA GLU A 350 8.85 -2.11 4.79
C GLU A 350 7.49 -1.43 4.94
N GLY A 351 6.59 -1.67 4.00
CA GLY A 351 5.27 -1.06 4.00
C GLY A 351 4.23 -1.93 3.31
N LEU A 352 2.97 -1.65 3.61
CA LEU A 352 1.85 -2.20 2.87
C LEU A 352 1.35 -1.16 1.90
N PHE A 353 1.05 -1.61 0.69
CA PHE A 353 0.42 -0.81 -0.36
C PHE A 353 -0.76 -1.59 -0.91
N SER A 354 -1.76 -0.89 -1.43
CA SER A 354 -2.85 -1.54 -2.15
C SER A 354 -3.02 -0.95 -3.55
N LEU A 355 -3.19 -1.84 -4.52
CA LEU A 355 -3.56 -1.48 -5.88
C LEU A 355 -5.06 -1.66 -6.04
N TRP A 356 -5.73 -0.63 -6.55
CA TRP A 356 -7.17 -0.60 -6.77
C TRP A 356 -7.45 -0.37 -8.25
N ARG A 357 -8.47 -1.04 -8.79
CA ARG A 357 -9.02 -0.70 -10.10
C ARG A 357 -10.01 0.45 -9.94
N SER A 358 -9.95 1.41 -10.85
CA SER A 358 -10.85 2.56 -10.85
C SER A 358 -11.92 2.42 -11.94
N GLY A 359 -13.17 2.77 -11.63
CA GLY A 359 -14.30 2.79 -12.58
C GLY A 359 -15.58 2.09 -12.08
N ALA A 360 -16.72 2.49 -12.66
CA ALA A 360 -18.08 2.07 -12.29
C ALA A 360 -18.42 0.58 -12.54
N GLY A 361 -17.45 -0.25 -12.96
CA GLY A 361 -17.63 -1.68 -13.20
C GLY A 361 -17.13 -2.58 -12.07
N ALA A 362 -16.71 -2.01 -10.93
CA ALA A 362 -16.24 -2.80 -9.79
C ALA A 362 -17.36 -3.48 -8.98
N GLY A 363 -18.64 -3.23 -9.29
CA GLY A 363 -19.78 -3.75 -8.52
C GLY A 363 -21.06 -4.05 -9.32
N ASP A 364 -21.27 -3.42 -10.47
CA ASP A 364 -22.43 -3.72 -11.32
C ASP A 364 -21.95 -4.49 -12.55
N GLY A 365 -22.45 -5.72 -12.74
CA GLY A 365 -22.08 -6.66 -13.80
C GLY A 365 -22.40 -6.23 -15.24
N GLY A 366 -22.31 -4.94 -15.55
CA GLY A 366 -22.42 -4.37 -16.89
C GLY A 366 -21.09 -4.42 -17.64
N GLU A 367 -21.12 -4.99 -18.84
CA GLU A 367 -20.00 -5.23 -19.78
C GLU A 367 -19.22 -3.98 -20.29
N SER A 368 -19.17 -2.86 -19.56
CA SER A 368 -18.45 -1.68 -20.04
C SER A 368 -17.00 -1.66 -19.59
N GLY A 369 -16.12 -2.20 -20.46
CA GLY A 369 -14.69 -1.89 -20.51
C GLY A 369 -13.79 -2.79 -19.67
N ALA A 370 -13.56 -4.02 -20.13
CA ALA A 370 -12.59 -4.94 -19.52
C ALA A 370 -11.19 -4.30 -19.48
N SER A 371 -10.83 -3.75 -18.31
CA SER A 371 -9.45 -3.41 -17.95
C SER A 371 -8.59 -4.67 -18.00
N GLY A 372 -7.35 -4.63 -18.48
CA GLY A 372 -6.50 -5.83 -18.54
C GLY A 372 -6.01 -6.32 -17.16
N ASP A 373 -5.52 -7.55 -17.09
CA ASP A 373 -4.78 -8.06 -15.93
C ASP A 373 -3.48 -7.25 -15.74
N TYR A 374 -2.97 -7.16 -14.51
CA TYR A 374 -1.64 -6.60 -14.25
C TYR A 374 -0.69 -7.64 -13.68
N ALA A 375 0.60 -7.50 -14.00
CA ALA A 375 1.68 -8.20 -13.32
C ALA A 375 2.38 -7.26 -12.34
N VAL A 376 2.61 -7.72 -11.12
CA VAL A 376 3.37 -7.00 -10.11
C VAL A 376 4.74 -7.63 -10.01
N LEU A 377 5.76 -6.82 -10.26
CA LEU A 377 7.16 -7.19 -10.30
C LEU A 377 7.96 -6.34 -9.31
N SER A 378 9.08 -6.84 -8.83
CA SER A 378 9.98 -6.08 -7.97
C SER A 378 11.44 -6.22 -8.41
N ILE A 379 12.27 -5.25 -8.05
CA ILE A 379 13.72 -5.28 -8.28
C ILE A 379 14.42 -4.53 -7.13
N PRO A 380 15.62 -4.95 -6.69
CA PRO A 380 16.37 -4.17 -5.71
C PRO A 380 16.65 -2.75 -6.22
N ALA A 381 16.32 -1.73 -5.41
CA ALA A 381 16.39 -0.33 -5.79
C ALA A 381 17.83 0.12 -6.08
N GLU A 382 18.78 -0.30 -5.24
CA GLU A 382 20.21 -0.06 -5.41
C GLU A 382 20.73 -0.67 -6.74
N ARG A 383 20.21 -1.83 -7.13
CA ARG A 383 20.61 -2.54 -8.36
C ARG A 383 20.13 -1.85 -9.62
N VAL A 384 18.90 -1.34 -9.63
CA VAL A 384 18.33 -0.63 -10.79
C VAL A 384 18.78 0.82 -10.85
N GLY A 385 19.23 1.42 -9.74
CA GLY A 385 19.59 2.83 -9.65
C GLY A 385 18.40 3.72 -9.33
N GLY A 386 17.51 3.24 -8.47
CA GLY A 386 16.30 3.92 -8.03
C GLY A 386 15.34 4.27 -9.16
N MET A 387 14.57 5.35 -8.98
CA MET A 387 13.55 5.79 -9.93
C MET A 387 14.11 6.18 -11.29
N ALA A 388 15.32 6.76 -11.33
CA ALA A 388 15.97 7.17 -12.57
C ALA A 388 16.25 5.95 -13.47
N GLY A 389 16.91 4.93 -12.92
CA GLY A 389 17.22 3.72 -13.67
C GLY A 389 16.00 2.85 -13.92
N LEU A 390 15.00 2.85 -13.02
CA LEU A 390 13.75 2.15 -13.23
C LEU A 390 13.00 2.68 -14.47
N ARG A 391 12.92 4.00 -14.64
CA ARG A 391 12.31 4.64 -15.82
C ARG A 391 13.07 4.31 -17.11
N GLU A 392 14.39 4.32 -17.07
CA GLU A 392 15.22 3.96 -18.23
C GLU A 392 15.04 2.51 -18.64
N LEU A 393 15.01 1.61 -17.66
CA LEU A 393 14.89 0.17 -17.86
C LEU A 393 13.49 -0.18 -18.39
N THR A 394 12.44 0.30 -17.74
CA THR A 394 11.04 0.06 -18.17
C THR A 394 10.76 0.66 -19.55
N GLY A 395 11.23 1.88 -19.82
CA GLY A 395 11.15 2.51 -21.14
C GLY A 395 11.81 1.67 -22.24
N SER A 396 12.98 1.09 -21.97
CA SER A 396 13.67 0.21 -22.92
C SER A 396 12.91 -1.09 -23.23
N GLN A 397 12.00 -1.51 -22.35
CA GLN A 397 11.18 -2.72 -22.54
C GLN A 397 9.81 -2.44 -23.17
N GLY A 398 9.50 -1.18 -23.49
CA GLY A 398 8.28 -0.76 -24.16
C GLY A 398 7.21 -0.14 -23.26
N LEU A 399 7.55 0.24 -22.02
CA LEU A 399 6.65 1.02 -21.16
C LEU A 399 6.90 2.52 -21.38
N GLU A 400 6.06 3.16 -22.18
CA GLU A 400 6.23 4.56 -22.55
C GLU A 400 5.85 5.55 -21.43
N SER A 401 4.92 5.16 -20.56
CA SER A 401 4.44 6.00 -19.46
C SER A 401 4.48 5.23 -18.14
N LEU A 402 4.98 5.92 -17.10
CA LEU A 402 5.14 5.38 -15.77
C LEU A 402 4.73 6.43 -14.74
N ALA A 403 3.67 6.16 -13.98
CA ALA A 403 3.30 6.96 -12.83
C ALA A 403 4.09 6.44 -11.61
N THR A 404 4.79 7.35 -10.93
CA THR A 404 5.83 7.00 -9.96
C THR A 404 5.49 7.50 -8.55
N VAL A 405 5.85 6.77 -7.50
CA VAL A 405 5.75 7.23 -6.11
C VAL A 405 7.07 7.05 -5.37
N LEU A 406 7.48 8.07 -4.64
CA LEU A 406 8.63 8.04 -3.77
C LEU A 406 8.33 8.90 -2.54
N GLY A 407 8.56 8.35 -1.34
CA GLY A 407 8.39 9.12 -0.10
C GLY A 407 9.45 10.22 0.02
N GLY A 408 9.10 11.36 0.62
CA GLY A 408 10.04 12.47 0.81
C GLY A 408 11.30 12.06 1.60
N ALA A 409 11.16 11.15 2.57
CA ALA A 409 12.28 10.61 3.35
C ALA A 409 13.25 9.75 2.52
N ASP A 410 12.80 9.23 1.37
CA ASP A 410 13.57 8.30 0.53
C ASP A 410 14.35 9.01 -0.60
N LEU A 411 14.10 10.30 -0.84
CA LEU A 411 14.71 11.05 -1.95
C LEU A 411 16.24 10.99 -1.96
N THR A 412 16.87 11.08 -0.78
CA THR A 412 18.34 11.04 -0.67
C THR A 412 18.87 9.65 -1.02
N ALA A 413 18.21 8.60 -0.52
CA ALA A 413 18.61 7.23 -0.80
C ALA A 413 18.43 6.91 -2.29
N ASP A 414 17.38 7.43 -2.92
CA ASP A 414 17.13 7.28 -4.34
C ASP A 414 18.20 7.95 -5.23
N ALA A 415 18.59 9.19 -4.91
CA ALA A 415 19.67 9.87 -5.62
C ALA A 415 21.03 9.13 -5.45
N VAL A 416 21.29 8.58 -4.26
CA VAL A 416 22.50 7.80 -4.00
C VAL A 416 22.49 6.48 -4.79
N ALA A 417 21.37 5.74 -4.78
CA ALA A 417 21.21 4.51 -5.55
C ALA A 417 21.45 4.75 -7.05
N ALA A 418 20.97 5.86 -7.60
CA ALA A 418 21.21 6.23 -8.99
C ALA A 418 22.70 6.47 -9.30
N LEU A 419 23.48 7.06 -8.38
CA LEU A 419 24.93 7.19 -8.51
C LEU A 419 25.65 5.84 -8.40
N GLU A 420 25.24 5.00 -7.47
CA GLU A 420 25.80 3.67 -7.23
C GLU A 420 25.66 2.76 -8.45
N ALA A 421 24.46 2.66 -9.01
CA ALA A 421 24.20 1.91 -10.24
C ALA A 421 24.93 2.53 -11.44
N SER A 422 25.27 3.82 -11.38
CA SER A 422 26.15 4.48 -12.37
C SER A 422 27.64 4.25 -12.11
N THR A 423 27.99 3.45 -11.10
CA THR A 423 29.36 3.13 -10.63
C THR A 423 30.18 4.35 -10.19
N VAL A 424 29.48 5.37 -9.69
CA VAL A 424 30.11 6.56 -9.11
C VAL A 424 30.49 6.26 -7.65
N PRO A 425 31.74 6.48 -7.23
CA PRO A 425 32.18 6.17 -5.86
C PRO A 425 31.45 7.00 -4.78
N ILE A 426 30.64 6.35 -3.95
CA ILE A 426 29.78 6.98 -2.92
C ILE A 426 30.59 7.65 -1.81
N ALA A 427 31.74 7.07 -1.44
CA ALA A 427 32.60 7.59 -0.37
C ALA A 427 33.06 9.04 -0.62
N SER A 428 33.03 9.47 -1.88
CA SER A 428 33.37 10.84 -2.27
C SER A 428 32.15 11.76 -2.43
N SER A 429 30.93 11.24 -2.28
CA SER A 429 29.71 11.97 -2.65
C SER A 429 29.36 13.12 -1.71
N VAL A 430 28.76 14.17 -2.27
CA VAL A 430 28.16 15.28 -1.52
C VAL A 430 26.66 15.18 -1.69
N ARG A 431 25.91 15.34 -0.60
CA ARG A 431 24.45 15.23 -0.56
C ARG A 431 23.84 16.58 -0.20
N ALA A 432 22.69 16.87 -0.78
CA ALA A 432 21.85 18.00 -0.41
C ALA A 432 20.41 17.53 -0.27
N VAL A 433 19.74 17.98 0.78
CA VAL A 433 18.30 17.76 1.03
C VAL A 433 17.72 19.13 1.30
N ASN A 434 16.66 19.50 0.57
CA ASN A 434 15.95 20.77 0.76
C ASN A 434 16.90 22.00 0.80
N GLY A 435 17.91 22.03 -0.08
CA GLY A 435 18.95 23.05 -0.07
C GLY A 435 19.89 22.97 -1.27
N SER A 436 20.88 23.87 -1.31
CA SER A 436 21.84 23.95 -2.41
C SER A 436 22.89 22.85 -2.36
N LEU A 437 23.26 22.31 -3.53
CA LEU A 437 24.38 21.40 -3.69
C LEU A 437 25.65 22.20 -3.99
N ALA A 438 26.57 22.25 -3.04
CA ALA A 438 27.83 22.99 -3.19
C ALA A 438 28.69 22.44 -4.34
N LYS A 439 29.34 23.35 -5.07
CA LYS A 439 30.32 23.00 -6.09
C LYS A 439 31.52 22.29 -5.44
N LYS A 440 31.81 21.05 -5.84
CA LYS A 440 33.02 20.32 -5.43
C LYS A 440 33.90 20.02 -6.64
N LEU A 441 35.18 20.37 -6.56
CA LEU A 441 36.11 20.15 -7.66
C LEU A 441 36.18 18.67 -8.03
N GLY A 442 36.13 18.37 -9.34
CA GLY A 442 36.17 17.00 -9.85
C GLY A 442 34.84 16.25 -9.79
N HIS A 443 33.81 16.77 -9.11
CA HIS A 443 32.46 16.21 -9.15
C HIS A 443 31.78 16.62 -10.45
N ARG A 444 31.47 15.64 -11.30
CA ARG A 444 30.91 15.88 -12.64
C ARG A 444 29.68 15.02 -12.92
N VAL A 445 29.31 14.14 -12.00
CA VAL A 445 28.08 13.36 -12.07
C VAL A 445 27.19 13.79 -10.92
N VAL A 446 25.94 14.10 -11.21
CA VAL A 446 24.95 14.50 -10.20
C VAL A 446 23.66 13.74 -10.45
N ALA A 447 23.14 13.09 -9.42
CA ALA A 447 21.84 12.45 -9.42
C ALA A 447 20.86 13.32 -8.63
N PHE A 448 19.64 13.39 -9.13
CA PHE A 448 18.54 14.13 -8.54
C PHE A 448 17.35 13.20 -8.30
N SER A 449 16.64 13.45 -7.22
CA SER A 449 15.31 12.92 -6.96
C SER A 449 14.47 14.05 -6.38
N GLN A 450 13.41 14.46 -7.08
CA GLN A 450 12.57 15.60 -6.70
C GLN A 450 11.09 15.27 -6.93
N LEU A 451 10.22 15.71 -6.01
CA LEU A 451 8.76 15.59 -6.18
C LEU A 451 8.18 16.73 -7.03
N GLU A 452 8.88 17.87 -7.07
CA GLU A 452 8.49 19.03 -7.87
C GLU A 452 9.46 19.27 -9.03
N ALA A 453 8.91 19.51 -10.23
CA ALA A 453 9.72 19.82 -11.39
C ALA A 453 10.42 21.18 -11.24
N GLY A 454 11.73 21.21 -11.50
CA GLY A 454 12.51 22.47 -11.49
C GLY A 454 12.98 22.90 -10.10
N ALA A 455 12.88 22.03 -9.11
CA ALA A 455 13.30 22.32 -7.74
C ALA A 455 14.83 22.53 -7.63
N PHE A 456 15.64 22.00 -8.55
CA PHE A 456 17.07 22.35 -8.68
C PHE A 456 17.34 23.23 -9.91
N VAL A 457 18.04 24.33 -9.69
CA VAL A 457 18.52 25.24 -10.74
C VAL A 457 20.05 25.34 -10.66
N VAL A 458 20.72 25.30 -11.81
CA VAL A 458 22.19 25.46 -11.86
C VAL A 458 22.58 26.83 -11.31
N ASP A 459 23.57 26.87 -10.41
CA ASP A 459 24.00 28.10 -9.73
C ASP A 459 24.80 29.03 -10.67
N THR A 460 25.54 28.45 -11.63
CA THR A 460 26.44 29.14 -12.56
C THR A 460 25.88 29.31 -13.98
N SER A 461 26.54 30.15 -14.79
CA SER A 461 26.17 30.56 -16.17
C SER A 461 25.45 29.48 -17.01
N PRO A 462 24.35 29.82 -17.71
CA PRO A 462 23.57 28.90 -18.56
C PRO A 462 24.36 28.25 -19.71
N GLU A 463 25.60 28.68 -19.95
CA GLU A 463 26.50 28.12 -20.96
C GLU A 463 27.17 26.80 -20.53
N ALA A 464 27.06 26.41 -19.25
CA ALA A 464 27.76 25.26 -18.72
C ALA A 464 27.08 23.95 -19.14
N ARG A 465 27.54 23.36 -20.26
CA ARG A 465 26.98 22.16 -20.90
C ARG A 465 26.80 21.00 -19.90
N LEU A 466 25.58 20.46 -19.87
CA LEU A 466 25.19 19.28 -19.10
C LEU A 466 24.31 18.36 -19.96
N ALA A 467 24.31 17.07 -19.65
CA ALA A 467 23.42 16.09 -20.26
C ALA A 467 22.86 15.17 -19.19
N CYS A 468 21.54 14.96 -19.18
CA CYS A 468 20.85 14.16 -18.16
C CYS A 468 20.13 12.96 -18.78
N SER A 469 20.11 11.86 -18.04
CA SER A 469 19.36 10.64 -18.39
C SER A 469 18.71 10.03 -17.13
N PRO A 470 17.39 9.72 -17.16
CA PRO A 470 16.44 10.09 -18.21
C PRO A 470 16.30 11.62 -18.34
N LYS A 471 15.64 12.07 -19.41
CA LYS A 471 15.28 13.51 -19.52
C LYS A 471 14.28 13.84 -18.42
N GLN A 472 14.35 15.07 -17.90
CA GLN A 472 13.38 15.56 -16.92
C GLN A 472 11.97 15.54 -17.53
N ASP A 473 11.00 15.05 -16.78
CA ASP A 473 9.61 14.95 -17.19
C ASP A 473 8.75 15.82 -16.28
N THR A 474 8.31 16.96 -16.79
CA THR A 474 7.49 17.91 -16.02
C THR A 474 6.11 17.36 -15.65
N ARG A 475 5.69 16.22 -16.20
CA ARG A 475 4.43 15.55 -15.87
C ARG A 475 4.60 14.41 -14.87
N ALA A 476 5.84 13.99 -14.59
CA ALA A 476 6.09 12.94 -13.63
C ALA A 476 5.94 13.45 -12.19
N THR A 477 5.22 12.68 -11.38
CA THR A 477 5.09 12.86 -9.93
C THR A 477 6.41 12.75 -9.19
N VAL A 478 7.35 11.96 -9.71
CA VAL A 478 8.74 11.90 -9.22
C VAL A 478 9.67 12.14 -10.40
N ASN A 479 10.53 13.14 -10.27
CA ASN A 479 11.54 13.46 -11.25
C ASN A 479 12.91 12.97 -10.76
N ALA A 480 13.32 11.79 -11.22
CA ALA A 480 14.63 11.23 -10.91
C ALA A 480 15.50 11.12 -12.17
N PHE A 481 16.71 11.66 -12.12
CA PHE A 481 17.63 11.69 -13.27
C PHE A 481 19.09 11.86 -12.86
N VAL A 482 20.00 11.39 -13.72
CA VAL A 482 21.45 11.51 -13.55
C VAL A 482 22.02 12.40 -14.64
N CYS A 483 22.68 13.47 -14.25
CA CYS A 483 23.34 14.42 -15.14
C CYS A 483 24.86 14.25 -15.12
N VAL A 484 25.47 14.44 -16.29
CA VAL A 484 26.91 14.65 -16.46
C VAL A 484 27.15 16.11 -16.80
N GLN A 485 28.15 16.70 -16.15
CA GLN A 485 28.54 18.09 -16.35
C GLN A 485 29.88 18.15 -17.11
N ALA A 486 30.01 19.11 -18.04
CA ALA A 486 31.30 19.42 -18.68
C ALA A 486 32.37 19.81 -17.63
N GLN A 487 31.95 20.56 -16.60
CA GLN A 487 32.77 20.97 -15.47
C GLN A 487 31.91 20.92 -14.19
N ALA A 488 32.56 20.79 -13.03
CA ALA A 488 31.84 20.79 -11.75
C ALA A 488 31.08 22.11 -11.54
N GLN A 489 29.80 22.02 -11.20
CA GLN A 489 28.92 23.17 -10.94
C GLN A 489 28.22 23.05 -9.58
N GLY A 490 27.85 24.19 -9.00
CA GLY A 490 26.94 24.25 -7.87
C GLY A 490 25.48 24.23 -8.35
N TRP A 491 24.58 23.83 -7.47
CA TRP A 491 23.14 23.84 -7.73
C TRP A 491 22.42 24.54 -6.58
N ARG A 492 21.50 25.42 -6.92
CA ARG A 492 20.62 26.07 -5.95
C ARG A 492 19.32 25.28 -5.84
N GLY A 493 18.88 25.08 -4.61
CA GLY A 493 17.49 24.69 -4.37
C GLY A 493 16.57 25.87 -4.68
N GLY A 494 15.50 25.63 -5.40
CA GLY A 494 14.37 26.53 -5.63
C GLY A 494 13.06 25.91 -5.11
N GLY A 495 12.02 26.72 -5.00
CA GLY A 495 10.72 26.33 -4.45
C GLY A 495 10.53 26.75 -2.99
N THR A 496 9.28 26.92 -2.57
CA THR A 496 8.90 27.36 -1.21
C THR A 496 8.86 26.21 -0.20
N GLU A 497 8.78 24.96 -0.66
CA GLU A 497 8.72 23.74 0.16
C GLU A 497 9.51 22.60 -0.49
N ALA A 498 10.76 22.84 -0.90
CA ALA A 498 11.43 21.95 -1.83
C ALA A 498 11.68 20.54 -1.25
N VAL A 499 10.79 19.57 -1.53
CA VAL A 499 10.95 18.14 -1.22
C VAL A 499 11.83 17.50 -2.29
N GLN A 500 13.14 17.73 -2.15
CA GLN A 500 14.13 17.34 -3.14
C GLN A 500 15.43 16.87 -2.51
N ALA A 501 16.12 15.96 -3.19
CA ALA A 501 17.47 15.56 -2.84
C ALA A 501 18.37 15.45 -4.07
N ALA A 502 19.65 15.70 -3.85
CA ALA A 502 20.68 15.51 -4.84
C ALA A 502 21.91 14.84 -4.23
N ALA A 503 22.60 14.05 -5.04
CA ALA A 503 23.90 13.49 -4.73
C ALA A 503 24.86 13.77 -5.88
N SER A 504 26.09 14.20 -5.60
CA SER A 504 27.13 14.38 -6.62
C SER A 504 28.36 13.54 -6.36
N GLY A 505 29.06 13.12 -7.41
CA GLY A 505 30.34 12.42 -7.32
C GLY A 505 31.23 12.65 -8.55
N PRO A 506 32.46 12.12 -8.51
CA PRO A 506 33.40 12.21 -9.63
C PRO A 506 32.98 11.31 -10.80
N LEU A 507 33.60 11.52 -11.96
CA LEU A 507 33.49 10.55 -13.05
C LEU A 507 34.04 9.17 -12.59
N PRO A 508 33.33 8.07 -12.87
CA PRO A 508 33.86 6.73 -12.66
C PRO A 508 35.22 6.54 -13.33
N ALA A 509 36.08 5.72 -12.73
CA ALA A 509 37.46 5.53 -13.21
C ALA A 509 37.53 5.10 -14.69
N TRP A 510 36.55 4.32 -15.15
CA TRP A 510 36.46 3.84 -16.52
C TRP A 510 36.07 4.93 -17.53
N LEU A 511 35.42 6.03 -17.11
CA LEU A 511 35.11 7.20 -17.94
C LEU A 511 36.22 8.27 -17.98
N LYS A 512 37.27 8.15 -17.16
CA LYS A 512 38.32 9.17 -17.06
C LYS A 512 39.02 9.51 -18.39
N LEU A 513 39.05 8.59 -19.36
CA LEU A 513 39.63 8.86 -20.69
C LEU A 513 38.96 10.07 -21.38
N LEU A 514 37.65 10.25 -21.15
CA LEU A 514 36.84 11.31 -21.74
C LEU A 514 36.83 12.60 -20.91
N ALA A 515 37.44 12.60 -19.72
CA ALA A 515 37.37 13.74 -18.80
C ALA A 515 37.98 15.01 -19.40
N ASP A 516 39.07 14.88 -20.16
CA ASP A 516 39.81 16.01 -20.75
C ASP A 516 39.32 16.39 -22.15
N VAL A 517 38.33 15.68 -22.70
CA VAL A 517 37.78 15.98 -24.02
C VAL A 517 36.92 17.24 -23.92
N ARG A 518 37.28 18.27 -24.69
CA ARG A 518 36.62 19.60 -24.67
C ARG A 518 35.40 19.72 -25.58
N ASP A 519 35.15 18.72 -26.42
CA ASP A 519 33.99 18.72 -27.31
C ASP A 519 32.68 18.64 -26.50
N PRO A 520 31.73 19.58 -26.67
CA PRO A 520 30.51 19.62 -25.86
C PRO A 520 29.62 18.38 -26.02
N GLU A 521 29.65 17.70 -27.17
CA GLU A 521 28.83 16.49 -27.41
C GLU A 521 29.35 15.28 -26.61
N VAL A 522 30.59 15.30 -26.11
CA VAL A 522 31.12 14.20 -25.28
C VAL A 522 30.34 14.05 -23.97
N VAL A 523 29.71 15.13 -23.49
CA VAL A 523 28.89 15.12 -22.27
C VAL A 523 27.63 14.28 -22.48
N ASP A 524 27.02 14.38 -23.65
CA ASP A 524 25.87 13.56 -24.04
C ASP A 524 26.26 12.08 -24.13
N VAL A 525 27.45 11.78 -24.67
CA VAL A 525 27.98 10.40 -24.72
C VAL A 525 28.27 9.84 -23.33
N MET A 526 28.86 10.63 -22.44
CA MET A 526 29.10 10.21 -21.06
C MET A 526 27.79 9.91 -20.33
N ALA A 527 26.74 10.72 -20.52
CA ALA A 527 25.43 10.45 -19.94
C ALA A 527 24.82 9.14 -20.46
N GLN A 528 24.95 8.84 -21.76
CA GLN A 528 24.52 7.55 -22.33
C GLN A 528 25.31 6.37 -21.77
N LEU A 529 26.63 6.53 -21.54
CA LEU A 529 27.45 5.50 -20.94
C LEU A 529 27.08 5.23 -19.47
N LEU A 530 26.72 6.27 -18.69
CA LEU A 530 26.21 6.09 -17.33
C LEU A 530 24.84 5.38 -17.33
N ARG A 531 23.96 5.71 -18.28
CA ARG A 531 22.71 4.97 -18.49
C ARG A 531 22.96 3.50 -18.82
N LEU A 532 23.92 3.21 -19.71
CA LEU A 532 24.34 1.83 -19.98
C LEU A 532 24.84 1.14 -18.70
N ALA A 533 25.66 1.82 -17.90
CA ALA A 533 26.14 1.26 -16.64
C ALA A 533 24.99 0.88 -15.69
N ARG A 534 23.97 1.74 -15.53
CA ARG A 534 22.76 1.41 -14.74
C ARG A 534 21.98 0.24 -15.33
N HIS A 535 21.82 0.19 -16.67
CA HIS A 535 21.17 -0.94 -17.33
C HIS A 535 21.90 -2.27 -17.09
N MET A 536 23.24 -2.24 -17.12
CA MET A 536 24.05 -3.42 -16.83
C MET A 536 24.04 -3.79 -15.34
N ALA A 537 24.02 -2.81 -14.43
CA ALA A 537 23.86 -3.02 -12.99
C ALA A 537 22.52 -3.70 -12.68
N ALA A 538 21.43 -3.27 -13.34
CA ALA A 538 20.12 -3.93 -13.24
C ALA A 538 20.19 -5.42 -13.64
N GLN A 539 21.12 -5.80 -14.52
CA GLN A 539 21.36 -7.19 -14.93
C GLN A 539 22.43 -7.91 -14.09
N GLY A 540 22.93 -7.31 -13.00
CA GLY A 540 23.95 -7.90 -12.13
C GLY A 540 25.37 -7.86 -12.70
N SER A 541 25.64 -6.90 -13.59
CA SER A 541 26.94 -6.74 -14.26
C SER A 541 27.63 -5.45 -13.83
N GLU A 542 28.94 -5.54 -13.59
CA GLU A 542 29.78 -4.38 -13.24
C GLU A 542 30.80 -4.08 -14.35
N PRO A 543 31.11 -2.79 -14.61
CA PRO A 543 32.14 -2.39 -15.55
C PRO A 543 33.54 -2.71 -15.02
N THR A 544 34.39 -3.22 -15.91
CA THR A 544 35.80 -3.53 -15.65
C THR A 544 36.65 -3.08 -16.85
N THR A 545 37.92 -2.73 -16.61
CA THR A 545 38.78 -2.14 -17.67
C THR A 545 40.15 -2.80 -17.85
N THR A 546 40.61 -3.66 -16.94
CA THR A 546 41.98 -4.20 -16.99
C THR A 546 42.03 -5.72 -16.97
N ASP A 547 41.18 -6.32 -16.16
CA ASP A 547 41.34 -7.72 -15.83
C ASP A 547 40.69 -8.62 -16.90
N GLY A 548 41.51 -9.36 -17.63
CA GLY A 548 41.07 -10.28 -18.69
C GLY A 548 40.61 -9.57 -19.96
N VAL A 549 41.18 -8.40 -20.26
CA VAL A 549 40.88 -7.62 -21.49
C VAL A 549 42.21 -7.27 -22.18
N GLU A 550 42.40 -7.80 -23.38
CA GLU A 550 43.54 -7.46 -24.24
C GLU A 550 43.07 -6.51 -25.34
N GLU A 551 43.45 -5.24 -25.22
CA GLU A 551 43.03 -4.18 -26.16
C GLU A 551 43.83 -4.21 -27.46
N SER A 552 43.13 -4.10 -28.59
CA SER A 552 43.71 -4.01 -29.92
C SER A 552 43.26 -2.74 -30.66
N VAL A 553 43.88 -2.45 -31.81
CA VAL A 553 43.51 -1.30 -32.66
C VAL A 553 42.07 -1.41 -33.18
N ARG A 554 41.51 -2.62 -33.28
CA ARG A 554 40.16 -2.85 -33.83
C ARG A 554 39.14 -3.32 -32.79
N GLY A 555 39.46 -3.36 -31.50
CA GLY A 555 38.56 -3.90 -30.47
C GLY A 555 39.32 -4.55 -29.32
N ALA A 556 38.86 -5.69 -28.81
CA ALA A 556 39.55 -6.40 -27.73
C ALA A 556 39.33 -7.92 -27.79
N THR A 557 40.27 -8.65 -27.19
CA THR A 557 40.08 -10.04 -26.80
C THR A 557 39.74 -10.09 -25.31
N ILE A 558 38.62 -10.71 -24.96
CA ILE A 558 38.11 -10.75 -23.59
C ILE A 558 38.13 -12.20 -23.11
N SER A 559 38.74 -12.44 -21.94
CA SER A 559 38.70 -13.75 -21.31
C SER A 559 37.43 -13.97 -20.49
N GLY A 560 36.90 -15.20 -20.57
CA GLY A 560 35.76 -15.65 -19.78
C GLY A 560 36.16 -15.95 -18.34
N ARG A 561 35.28 -15.62 -17.39
CA ARG A 561 35.50 -15.86 -15.95
C ARG A 561 34.54 -16.93 -15.43
N PRO A 562 34.89 -17.59 -14.30
CA PRO A 562 33.95 -18.43 -13.59
C PRO A 562 32.66 -17.67 -13.28
N HIS A 563 31.51 -18.31 -13.49
CA HIS A 563 30.17 -17.77 -13.23
C HIS A 563 29.79 -16.50 -14.04
N LYS A 564 30.60 -16.10 -15.02
CA LYS A 564 30.32 -14.97 -15.91
C LYS A 564 30.33 -15.44 -17.36
N THR A 565 29.15 -15.66 -17.92
CA THR A 565 28.97 -16.32 -19.22
C THR A 565 28.70 -15.37 -20.37
N GLU A 566 28.47 -14.09 -20.07
CA GLU A 566 28.16 -13.08 -21.09
C GLU A 566 28.95 -11.80 -20.85
N VAL A 567 29.35 -11.15 -21.94
CA VAL A 567 30.07 -9.88 -21.95
C VAL A 567 29.37 -8.86 -22.81
N VAL A 568 29.34 -7.62 -22.34
CA VAL A 568 29.02 -6.43 -23.14
C VAL A 568 30.25 -5.54 -23.09
N ALA A 569 30.67 -4.99 -24.24
CA ALA A 569 31.87 -4.17 -24.26
C ALA A 569 31.76 -2.96 -25.18
N VAL A 570 32.38 -1.85 -24.76
CA VAL A 570 32.53 -0.64 -25.57
C VAL A 570 34.00 -0.21 -25.57
N GLY A 571 34.47 0.24 -26.73
CA GLY A 571 35.72 0.97 -26.86
C GLY A 571 35.49 2.46 -26.66
N LEU A 572 36.33 3.11 -25.85
CA LEU A 572 36.37 4.55 -25.66
C LEU A 572 37.60 5.13 -26.35
N THR A 573 37.46 6.32 -26.93
CA THR A 573 38.52 7.06 -27.63
C THR A 573 38.40 8.56 -27.38
N LYS A 574 39.50 9.31 -27.51
CA LYS A 574 39.49 10.78 -27.35
C LYS A 574 38.93 11.55 -28.55
N THR A 575 38.63 10.87 -29.66
CA THR A 575 38.14 11.46 -30.92
C THR A 575 36.78 10.90 -31.30
N ARG A 576 35.97 11.65 -32.05
CA ARG A 576 34.65 11.21 -32.54
C ARG A 576 34.75 9.86 -33.27
N PRO A 577 33.83 8.89 -33.02
CA PRO A 577 32.59 8.99 -32.24
C PRO A 577 32.72 8.83 -30.70
N TRP A 578 33.93 8.88 -30.12
CA TRP A 578 34.29 8.69 -28.70
C TRP A 578 33.96 7.33 -28.10
N VAL A 579 32.83 6.74 -28.44
CA VAL A 579 32.37 5.42 -28.03
C VAL A 579 32.16 4.53 -29.25
N HIS A 580 32.57 3.28 -29.11
CA HIS A 580 32.51 2.26 -30.15
C HIS A 580 31.92 0.98 -29.55
N PRO A 581 30.64 0.66 -29.81
CA PRO A 581 30.08 -0.64 -29.46
C PRO A 581 30.95 -1.76 -30.03
N LEU A 582 31.39 -2.69 -29.18
CA LEU A 582 32.17 -3.85 -29.62
C LEU A 582 31.25 -5.04 -29.83
N THR A 583 31.51 -5.81 -30.88
CA THR A 583 30.63 -6.90 -31.30
C THR A 583 31.40 -8.06 -31.95
N ASP A 584 30.79 -9.24 -31.97
CA ASP A 584 31.14 -10.43 -32.74
C ASP A 584 30.48 -10.43 -34.13
N ASP A 585 30.44 -9.26 -34.77
CA ASP A 585 29.87 -8.97 -36.09
C ASP A 585 28.34 -8.71 -36.12
N GLN A 586 27.65 -8.67 -34.97
CA GLN A 586 26.26 -8.19 -34.83
C GLN A 586 26.19 -6.73 -34.29
N PRO A 587 25.82 -5.73 -35.10
CA PRO A 587 25.84 -4.33 -34.66
C PRO A 587 24.81 -4.03 -33.57
N TRP A 588 25.17 -3.14 -32.64
CA TRP A 588 24.28 -2.64 -31.59
C TRP A 588 24.61 -1.19 -31.23
N THR A 589 23.75 -0.54 -30.45
CA THR A 589 23.89 0.89 -30.07
C THR A 589 23.61 1.09 -28.59
N LEU A 590 24.15 2.18 -28.00
CA LEU A 590 23.92 2.53 -26.59
C LEU A 590 22.44 2.81 -26.25
N ALA A 591 21.64 3.21 -27.24
CA ALA A 591 20.24 3.60 -27.04
C ALA A 591 19.25 2.43 -27.25
N GLY A 592 19.68 1.35 -27.90
CA GLY A 592 18.85 0.20 -28.25
C GLY A 592 19.05 -1.02 -27.35
N SER A 593 18.65 -2.18 -27.85
CA SER A 593 18.95 -3.46 -27.19
C SER A 593 20.46 -3.70 -27.17
N VAL A 594 21.00 -3.88 -25.97
CA VAL A 594 22.41 -4.20 -25.77
C VAL A 594 22.68 -5.62 -26.28
N HIS A 595 23.77 -5.79 -27.01
CA HIS A 595 24.21 -7.10 -27.50
C HIS A 595 25.17 -7.74 -26.49
N ALA A 596 24.70 -8.78 -25.80
CA ALA A 596 25.52 -9.58 -24.90
C ALA A 596 26.12 -10.77 -25.65
N VAL A 597 27.45 -10.89 -25.63
CA VAL A 597 28.17 -11.95 -26.32
C VAL A 597 28.55 -13.04 -25.33
N LYS A 598 28.29 -14.30 -25.67
CA LYS A 598 28.63 -15.45 -24.82
C LYS A 598 30.14 -15.67 -24.75
N VAL A 599 30.63 -15.97 -23.56
CA VAL A 599 32.02 -16.33 -23.31
C VAL A 599 32.09 -17.51 -22.34
N THR A 600 32.80 -18.57 -22.74
CA THR A 600 32.99 -19.75 -21.89
C THR A 600 34.04 -19.45 -20.81
N PRO A 601 33.87 -19.90 -19.55
CA PRO A 601 34.91 -19.78 -18.53
C PRO A 601 36.26 -20.33 -19.00
N GLY A 602 37.33 -19.54 -18.86
CA GLY A 602 38.68 -19.90 -19.32
C GLY A 602 38.89 -19.78 -20.85
N GLY A 603 37.83 -19.55 -21.62
CA GLY A 603 37.89 -19.24 -23.04
C GLY A 603 38.11 -17.75 -23.32
N TYR A 604 38.16 -17.41 -24.60
CA TYR A 604 38.32 -16.04 -25.07
C TYR A 604 37.32 -15.72 -26.17
N VAL A 605 36.85 -14.47 -26.20
CA VAL A 605 36.04 -13.94 -27.30
C VAL A 605 36.70 -12.69 -27.86
N LYS A 606 36.73 -12.57 -29.19
CA LYS A 606 37.30 -11.41 -29.89
C LYS A 606 36.18 -10.52 -30.37
N LEU A 607 36.07 -9.33 -29.77
CA LEU A 607 35.08 -8.33 -30.16
C LEU A 607 35.75 -7.22 -30.96
N LYS A 608 35.04 -6.74 -31.99
CA LYS A 608 35.53 -5.72 -32.92
C LYS A 608 34.66 -4.48 -32.86
N ALA A 609 35.28 -3.32 -33.02
CA ALA A 609 34.60 -2.07 -33.33
C ALA A 609 34.38 -1.94 -34.84
N SER A 610 33.33 -1.22 -35.23
CA SER A 610 33.06 -0.87 -36.64
C SER A 610 34.13 0.06 -37.24
N ARG A 611 34.85 0.80 -36.39
CA ARG A 611 35.95 1.69 -36.76
C ARG A 611 37.17 1.38 -35.90
N SER A 612 38.35 1.80 -36.35
CA SER A 612 39.58 1.70 -35.57
C SER A 612 39.45 2.50 -34.25
N LEU A 613 39.90 1.91 -33.15
CA LEU A 613 40.07 2.57 -31.86
C LEU A 613 41.34 3.45 -31.81
N GLY A 614 42.11 3.50 -32.90
CA GLY A 614 43.38 4.24 -32.98
C GLY A 614 44.57 3.41 -32.51
N TYR A 615 45.78 3.80 -32.94
CA TYR A 615 47.02 3.06 -32.66
C TYR A 615 47.62 3.38 -31.29
N ASN A 616 47.40 4.58 -30.77
CA ASN A 616 47.93 4.99 -29.49
C ASN A 616 47.11 4.41 -28.33
N ALA A 617 47.69 3.46 -27.59
CA ALA A 617 47.06 2.82 -26.45
C ALA A 617 46.62 3.81 -25.35
N ALA A 618 47.35 4.91 -25.14
CA ALA A 618 47.00 5.94 -24.15
C ALA A 618 45.76 6.77 -24.55
N SER A 619 45.29 6.65 -25.80
CA SER A 619 44.15 7.38 -26.34
C SER A 619 42.88 6.54 -26.47
N ARG A 620 42.94 5.25 -26.08
CA ARG A 620 41.83 4.32 -26.12
C ARG A 620 41.67 3.58 -24.79
N ARG A 621 40.50 2.99 -24.58
CA ARG A 621 40.22 2.10 -23.45
C ARG A 621 39.07 1.18 -23.81
N VAL A 622 39.09 -0.08 -23.39
CA VAL A 622 37.94 -0.96 -23.50
C VAL A 622 37.30 -1.15 -22.13
N VAL A 623 35.99 -0.98 -22.09
CA VAL A 623 35.16 -1.17 -20.89
C VAL A 623 34.30 -2.39 -21.13
N VAL A 624 34.32 -3.33 -20.18
CA VAL A 624 33.62 -4.62 -20.27
C VAL A 624 32.72 -4.79 -19.06
N TRP A 625 31.45 -5.05 -19.29
CA TRP A 625 30.48 -5.52 -18.30
C TRP A 625 30.35 -7.04 -18.41
N ARG A 626 30.38 -7.75 -17.28
CA ARG A 626 30.29 -9.21 -17.23
C ARG A 626 29.09 -9.67 -16.42
N ARG A 627 28.24 -10.49 -17.02
CA ARG A 627 27.05 -11.08 -16.39
C ARG A 627 27.30 -12.51 -15.95
#